data_AF-A0A8T9BGF8-F1
#
_entry.id   AF-A0A8T9BGF8-F1
#
_cell.length_a   1.000
_cell.length_b   1.000
_cell.length_c   1.000
_cell.angle_alpha   90.00
_cell.angle_beta   90.00
_cell.angle_gamma   90.00
#
_symmetry.space_group_name_H-M   'P 1'
#
loop_
_entity.id
_entity.type
_entity.pdbx_description
1 polymer ?
#
loop_
_entity_poly.entity_id
_entity_poly.type
_entity_poly.pdbx_seq_one_letter_code
_entity_poly.pdbx_strand_id
1 'polypeptide(L)'
;MASGTVSVNREDSSVSYLDGAVPCRISPFEHLTCDETHFTSTNIQLAHAERLRALLAKDPEAVRTTICLAWGLVLHKYVGQDDVSFAYRSTTSAESVVDVPVIRILFEKSILLGDLISRVRQLGHLGSKCVSSISLMHLCNTAVIFDNSAGSVFKKEVSNPLLLGQEVKQFSLCLEARITSDEQKVVLHYDSNKTSTEQALNIASTVDKLLSEILTRPNVSVADLNYVSDRNIKEIAAWNTRPVEVVDRCIHEVIHDQTLEKPNAEAVCDEHRALSYRDLDQISSRLASYILTLGVGPGMFVPLCFEKEVWNVVCMIAVLKAGAAFVPFNPDAPIAHLRALSLDVAATVILCSQQHAGMLLPVAEHIIPVDGEMIGHLPKSNGAPVDRLAQSSDLAYV
;
A
#
# COMPACT_ATOMS: atom_id res chain seq x y z
N MET A 1 -18.81 32.51 -59.97
CA MET A 1 -19.35 31.14 -59.85
C MET A 1 -18.17 30.20 -60.04
N ALA A 2 -17.80 29.27 -59.17
CA ALA A 2 -18.39 28.72 -57.97
C ALA A 2 -17.27 28.43 -56.95
N SER A 3 -17.61 28.49 -55.66
CA SER A 3 -16.76 28.13 -54.52
C SER A 3 -17.04 26.68 -54.15
N GLY A 4 -16.02 25.82 -54.19
CA GLY A 4 -16.05 24.46 -53.67
C GLY A 4 -15.27 24.40 -52.35
N THR A 5 -15.98 24.06 -51.28
CA THR A 5 -15.50 23.94 -49.90
C THR A 5 -14.60 22.72 -49.68
N VAL A 6 -13.50 22.97 -48.98
CA VAL A 6 -12.46 22.03 -48.55
C VAL A 6 -12.95 21.12 -47.43
N SER A 7 -12.73 19.81 -47.58
CA SER A 7 -12.79 18.78 -46.56
C SER A 7 -11.63 18.96 -45.55
N VAL A 8 -11.95 19.23 -44.28
CA VAL A 8 -10.97 19.36 -43.20
C VAL A 8 -10.75 18.02 -42.48
N ASN A 9 -9.47 17.70 -42.28
CA ASN A 9 -8.87 16.52 -41.65
C ASN A 9 -9.51 16.10 -40.31
N ARG A 10 -9.85 14.81 -40.19
CA ARG A 10 -10.29 14.16 -38.92
C ARG A 10 -9.15 13.45 -38.17
N GLU A 11 -8.01 13.20 -38.81
CA GLU A 11 -6.89 12.42 -38.23
C GLU A 11 -5.94 13.26 -37.33
N ASP A 12 -5.80 14.57 -37.57
CA ASP A 12 -4.84 15.41 -36.83
C ASP A 12 -5.23 15.67 -35.35
N SER A 13 -6.52 15.68 -35.02
CA SER A 13 -6.98 16.04 -33.67
C SER A 13 -6.88 14.91 -32.65
N SER A 14 -7.05 13.66 -33.07
CA SER A 14 -6.99 12.49 -32.18
C SER A 14 -5.56 12.20 -31.72
N VAL A 15 -4.58 12.38 -32.61
CA VAL A 15 -3.15 12.19 -32.33
C VAL A 15 -2.68 13.17 -31.25
N SER A 16 -3.12 14.43 -31.27
CA SER A 16 -2.73 15.44 -30.27
C SER A 16 -3.29 15.20 -28.85
N TYR A 17 -4.48 14.58 -28.73
CA TYR A 17 -5.15 14.40 -27.44
C TYR A 17 -4.58 13.23 -26.62
N LEU A 18 -4.17 12.16 -27.31
CA LEU A 18 -3.55 10.99 -26.69
C LEU A 18 -2.02 11.03 -26.75
N ASP A 19 -1.45 12.13 -27.25
CA ASP A 19 -0.01 12.31 -27.22
C ASP A 19 0.51 12.32 -25.77
N GLY A 20 1.61 11.62 -25.56
CA GLY A 20 2.19 11.39 -24.23
C GLY A 20 1.27 10.67 -23.23
N ALA A 21 0.19 10.02 -23.67
CA ALA A 21 -0.66 9.25 -22.76
C ALA A 21 0.07 8.03 -22.21
N VAL A 22 0.03 7.87 -20.90
CA VAL A 22 0.60 6.70 -20.23
C VAL A 22 -0.35 5.50 -20.39
N PRO A 23 0.15 4.30 -20.74
CA PRO A 23 -0.68 3.10 -20.75
C PRO A 23 -1.33 2.85 -19.38
N CYS A 24 -2.66 2.88 -19.34
CA CYS A 24 -3.46 2.67 -18.14
C CYS A 24 -4.06 1.26 -18.18
N ARG A 25 -3.35 0.30 -17.57
CA ARG A 25 -3.73 -1.11 -17.58
C ARG A 25 -3.86 -1.63 -16.17
N ILE A 26 -4.98 -2.30 -15.88
CA ILE A 26 -5.10 -3.05 -14.65
C ILE A 26 -4.39 -4.40 -14.84
N SER A 27 -3.38 -4.66 -14.02
CA SER A 27 -2.67 -5.94 -14.03
C SER A 27 -3.54 -7.03 -13.41
N PRO A 28 -3.41 -8.29 -13.85
CA PRO A 28 -3.99 -9.42 -13.11
C PRO A 28 -3.48 -9.37 -11.67
N PHE A 29 -4.39 -9.52 -10.72
CA PHE A 29 -4.01 -9.52 -9.30
C PHE A 29 -3.45 -10.88 -8.85
N GLU A 30 -3.65 -11.93 -9.65
CA GLU A 30 -3.12 -13.29 -9.45
C GLU A 30 -2.58 -13.86 -10.78
N HIS A 31 -1.56 -14.72 -10.72
CA HIS A 31 -1.11 -15.54 -11.85
C HIS A 31 -2.06 -16.72 -12.06
N LEU A 32 -3.30 -16.45 -12.44
CA LEU A 32 -4.28 -17.48 -12.77
C LEU A 32 -4.03 -17.92 -14.23
N THR A 33 -3.41 -19.09 -14.40
CA THR A 33 -3.22 -19.70 -15.73
C THR A 33 -4.41 -20.58 -16.06
N CYS A 34 -5.32 -20.11 -16.90
CA CYS A 34 -6.34 -20.95 -17.52
C CYS A 34 -6.55 -20.52 -18.98
N ASP A 35 -6.59 -21.49 -19.89
CA ASP A 35 -6.62 -21.28 -21.35
C ASP A 35 -8.01 -20.90 -21.89
N GLU A 36 -9.09 -21.08 -21.11
CA GLU A 36 -10.44 -20.65 -21.49
C GLU A 36 -10.84 -19.39 -20.72
N THR A 37 -11.05 -18.26 -21.42
CA THR A 37 -11.52 -17.01 -20.81
C THR A 37 -12.93 -17.18 -20.26
N HIS A 38 -13.05 -17.36 -18.94
CA HIS A 38 -14.34 -17.35 -18.26
C HIS A 38 -14.72 -15.91 -17.92
N PHE A 39 -15.61 -15.34 -18.71
CA PHE A 39 -16.09 -13.99 -18.49
C PHE A 39 -17.33 -14.01 -17.61
N THR A 40 -17.29 -13.30 -16.49
CA THR A 40 -18.38 -13.26 -15.51
C THR A 40 -18.69 -11.82 -15.10
N SER A 41 -19.72 -11.63 -14.28
CA SER A 41 -20.19 -10.31 -13.91
C SER A 41 -20.71 -10.25 -12.47
N THR A 42 -20.57 -9.09 -11.85
CA THR A 42 -21.15 -8.80 -10.55
C THR A 42 -21.94 -7.49 -10.59
N ASN A 43 -23.10 -7.47 -9.95
CA ASN A 43 -23.92 -6.25 -9.87
C ASN A 43 -23.34 -5.32 -8.80
N ILE A 44 -23.22 -4.03 -9.14
CA ILE A 44 -22.85 -3.01 -8.18
C ILE A 44 -24.10 -2.59 -7.41
N GLN A 45 -24.07 -2.73 -6.10
CA GLN A 45 -25.15 -2.29 -5.23
C GLN A 45 -25.08 -0.77 -5.09
N LEU A 46 -25.96 -0.05 -5.77
CA LEU A 46 -25.97 1.41 -5.81
C LEU A 46 -26.66 2.00 -4.57
N ALA A 47 -25.91 2.54 -3.61
CA ALA A 47 -26.47 3.15 -2.40
C ALA A 47 -27.31 4.41 -2.70
N HIS A 48 -27.02 5.09 -3.81
CA HIS A 48 -27.65 6.35 -4.21
C HIS A 48 -28.32 6.31 -5.59
N ALA A 49 -28.94 5.16 -5.94
CA ALA A 49 -29.64 4.96 -7.22
C ALA A 49 -30.67 6.06 -7.54
N GLU A 50 -31.42 6.52 -6.53
CA GLU A 50 -32.41 7.60 -6.66
C GLU A 50 -31.79 8.95 -7.08
N ARG A 51 -30.57 9.25 -6.60
CA ARG A 51 -29.86 10.48 -6.99
C ARG A 51 -29.38 10.40 -8.43
N LEU A 52 -28.93 9.22 -8.87
CA LEU A 52 -28.59 8.99 -10.29
C LEU A 52 -29.82 9.15 -11.19
N ARG A 53 -30.99 8.65 -10.78
CA ARG A 53 -32.25 8.85 -11.51
C ARG A 53 -32.65 10.33 -11.56
N ALA A 54 -32.57 11.04 -10.44
CA ALA A 54 -32.85 12.48 -10.39
C ALA A 54 -31.87 13.29 -11.24
N LEU A 55 -30.61 12.86 -11.31
CA LEU A 55 -29.59 13.46 -12.17
C LEU A 55 -29.91 13.22 -13.65
N LEU A 56 -30.30 11.99 -14.02
CA LEU A 56 -30.72 11.65 -15.39
C LEU A 56 -31.87 12.56 -15.87
N ALA A 57 -32.86 12.80 -15.02
CA ALA A 57 -34.00 13.66 -15.34
C ALA A 57 -33.62 15.14 -15.57
N LYS A 58 -32.51 15.60 -14.97
CA LYS A 58 -32.03 16.98 -15.11
C LYS A 58 -31.04 17.14 -16.25
N ASP A 59 -30.08 16.22 -16.34
CA ASP A 59 -28.98 16.25 -17.30
C ASP A 59 -28.44 14.83 -17.53
N PRO A 60 -28.82 14.16 -18.65
CA PRO A 60 -28.31 12.85 -19.00
C PRO A 60 -26.79 12.79 -19.13
N GLU A 61 -26.15 13.89 -19.54
CA GLU A 61 -24.71 13.97 -19.72
C GLU A 61 -23.96 14.00 -18.38
N ALA A 62 -24.62 14.51 -17.32
CA ALA A 62 -24.09 14.46 -15.97
C ALA A 62 -23.99 13.02 -15.44
N VAL A 63 -24.94 12.14 -15.81
CA VAL A 63 -24.90 10.73 -15.43
C VAL A 63 -23.71 10.04 -16.07
N ARG A 64 -23.52 10.22 -17.39
CA ARG A 64 -22.32 9.73 -18.10
C ARG A 64 -21.04 10.19 -17.42
N THR A 65 -20.94 11.49 -17.16
CA THR A 65 -19.78 12.12 -16.50
C THR A 65 -19.52 11.49 -15.13
N THR A 66 -20.58 11.25 -14.34
CA THR A 66 -20.48 10.66 -13.00
C THR A 66 -19.95 9.23 -13.06
N ILE A 67 -20.47 8.40 -13.97
CA ILE A 67 -20.02 7.01 -14.15
C ILE A 67 -18.56 6.97 -14.63
N CYS A 68 -18.22 7.75 -15.66
CA CYS A 68 -16.86 7.81 -16.20
C CYS A 68 -15.85 8.32 -15.16
N LEU A 69 -16.21 9.34 -14.39
CA LEU A 69 -15.34 9.87 -13.34
C LEU A 69 -15.16 8.88 -12.19
N ALA A 70 -16.22 8.19 -11.76
CA ALA A 70 -16.11 7.14 -10.75
C ALA A 70 -15.15 6.03 -11.22
N TRP A 71 -15.27 5.58 -12.47
CA TRP A 71 -14.35 4.60 -13.04
C TRP A 71 -12.92 5.13 -13.13
N GLY A 72 -12.73 6.37 -13.58
CA GLY A 72 -11.42 7.01 -13.62
C GLY A 72 -10.75 7.11 -12.25
N LEU A 73 -11.51 7.44 -11.21
CA LEU A 73 -11.05 7.49 -9.82
C LEU A 73 -10.67 6.11 -9.28
N VAL A 74 -11.41 5.05 -9.66
CA VAL A 74 -11.02 3.67 -9.37
C VAL A 74 -9.67 3.36 -10.02
N LEU A 75 -9.52 3.63 -11.32
CA LEU A 75 -8.26 3.37 -12.03
C LEU A 75 -7.09 4.16 -11.44
N HIS A 76 -7.30 5.43 -11.06
CA HIS A 76 -6.28 6.26 -10.43
C HIS A 76 -5.69 5.59 -9.18
N LYS A 77 -6.53 4.96 -8.36
CA LYS A 77 -6.06 4.27 -7.15
C LYS A 77 -5.57 2.86 -7.38
N TYR A 78 -6.25 2.07 -8.23
CA TYR A 78 -5.88 0.68 -8.46
C TYR A 78 -4.65 0.53 -9.36
N VAL A 79 -4.44 1.44 -10.31
CA VAL A 79 -3.25 1.48 -11.17
C VAL A 79 -2.14 2.32 -10.53
N GLY A 80 -2.48 3.25 -9.63
CA GLY A 80 -1.51 4.13 -8.96
C GLY A 80 -0.95 5.21 -9.88
N GLN A 81 -1.74 5.69 -10.84
CA GLN A 81 -1.33 6.64 -11.87
C GLN A 81 -2.20 7.89 -11.85
N ASP A 82 -1.58 9.05 -12.11
CA ASP A 82 -2.26 10.34 -12.25
C ASP A 82 -2.86 10.54 -13.66
N ASP A 83 -2.31 9.86 -14.67
CA ASP A 83 -2.83 9.85 -16.04
C ASP A 83 -3.54 8.53 -16.30
N VAL A 84 -4.86 8.55 -16.34
CA VAL A 84 -5.68 7.35 -16.57
C VAL A 84 -6.42 7.45 -17.88
N SER A 85 -6.53 6.32 -18.57
CA SER A 85 -7.29 6.23 -19.81
C SER A 85 -8.08 4.93 -19.89
N PHE A 86 -9.30 5.01 -20.43
CA PHE A 86 -10.16 3.86 -20.63
C PHE A 86 -11.06 4.04 -21.85
N ALA A 87 -11.49 2.93 -22.43
CA ALA A 87 -12.44 2.94 -23.54
C ALA A 87 -13.82 3.39 -23.07
N TYR A 88 -14.54 4.14 -23.90
CA TYR A 88 -15.91 4.55 -23.65
C TYR A 88 -16.78 4.23 -24.85
N ARG A 89 -17.99 3.70 -24.61
CA ARG A 89 -18.96 3.40 -25.67
C ARG A 89 -20.37 3.70 -25.22
N SER A 90 -21.17 4.28 -26.12
CA SER A 90 -22.60 4.48 -25.91
C SER A 90 -23.41 3.69 -26.93
N THR A 91 -24.54 3.10 -26.51
CA THR A 91 -25.38 2.27 -27.40
C THR A 91 -26.18 3.05 -28.44
N THR A 92 -26.26 4.38 -28.32
CA THR A 92 -27.02 5.25 -29.23
C THR A 92 -26.20 5.82 -30.39
N SER A 93 -24.87 5.86 -30.26
CA SER A 93 -23.98 6.32 -31.31
C SER A 93 -23.76 5.21 -32.34
N ALA A 94 -24.13 5.45 -33.60
CA ALA A 94 -23.85 4.58 -34.74
C ALA A 94 -22.35 4.63 -35.14
N GLU A 95 -21.47 4.48 -34.15
CA GLU A 95 -20.02 4.51 -34.33
C GLU A 95 -19.54 3.15 -34.85
N SER A 96 -18.69 3.21 -35.87
CA SER A 96 -18.04 2.05 -36.48
C SER A 96 -17.32 1.20 -35.43
N VAL A 97 -17.34 -0.12 -35.59
CA VAL A 97 -16.62 -1.08 -34.72
C VAL A 97 -15.10 -0.85 -34.73
N VAL A 98 -14.59 -0.11 -35.72
CA VAL A 98 -13.15 0.09 -35.97
C VAL A 98 -12.51 1.14 -35.06
N ASP A 99 -13.27 2.16 -34.65
CA ASP A 99 -12.77 3.32 -33.91
C ASP A 99 -13.43 3.40 -32.53
N VAL A 100 -12.63 3.27 -31.47
CA VAL A 100 -13.11 3.23 -30.09
C VAL A 100 -12.80 4.56 -29.38
N PRO A 101 -13.80 5.30 -28.86
CA PRO A 101 -13.57 6.49 -28.07
C PRO A 101 -12.77 6.20 -26.79
N VAL A 102 -11.79 7.04 -26.47
CA VAL A 102 -10.99 6.92 -25.24
C VAL A 102 -11.15 8.15 -24.36
N ILE A 103 -11.53 7.93 -23.12
CA ILE A 103 -11.55 8.96 -22.08
C ILE A 103 -10.20 8.92 -21.37
N ARG A 104 -9.50 10.06 -21.34
CA ARG A 104 -8.25 10.29 -20.61
C ARG A 104 -8.52 11.33 -19.53
N ILE A 105 -8.18 11.02 -18.29
CA ILE A 105 -8.34 11.90 -17.13
C ILE A 105 -6.98 12.09 -16.48
N LEU A 106 -6.61 13.36 -16.28
CA LEU A 106 -5.40 13.75 -15.57
C LEU A 106 -5.78 14.22 -14.17
N PHE A 107 -5.21 13.56 -13.16
CA PHE A 107 -5.36 13.88 -11.75
C PHE A 107 -4.19 14.74 -11.29
N GLU A 108 -4.49 15.96 -10.86
CA GLU A 108 -3.49 16.88 -10.31
C GLU A 108 -3.58 16.86 -8.77
N LYS A 109 -2.45 17.03 -8.07
CA LYS A 109 -2.33 16.80 -6.62
C LYS A 109 -3.34 17.56 -5.73
N SER A 110 -3.95 18.64 -6.22
CA SER A 110 -4.89 19.50 -5.47
C SER A 110 -6.18 19.81 -6.23
N ILE A 111 -6.54 19.02 -7.24
CA ILE A 111 -7.73 19.31 -8.03
C ILE A 111 -9.01 19.05 -7.22
N LEU A 112 -9.97 19.97 -7.30
CA LEU A 112 -11.30 19.79 -6.71
C LEU A 112 -12.12 18.84 -7.58
N LEU A 113 -12.98 18.06 -6.94
CA LEU A 113 -13.84 17.11 -7.63
C LEU A 113 -14.78 17.81 -8.63
N GLY A 114 -15.30 18.99 -8.30
CA GLY A 114 -16.16 19.79 -9.17
C GLY A 114 -15.47 20.25 -10.46
N ASP A 115 -14.18 20.55 -10.38
CA ASP A 115 -13.38 20.92 -11.55
C ASP A 115 -13.14 19.70 -12.45
N LEU A 116 -12.88 18.54 -11.86
CA LEU A 116 -12.81 17.28 -12.61
C LEU A 116 -14.13 16.91 -13.27
N ILE A 117 -15.27 17.05 -12.57
CA ILE A 117 -16.60 16.83 -13.16
C ILE A 117 -16.78 17.72 -14.40
N SER A 118 -16.40 19.00 -14.28
CA SER A 118 -16.49 19.95 -15.40
C SER A 118 -15.58 19.55 -16.56
N ARG A 119 -14.34 19.12 -16.28
CA ARG A 119 -13.37 18.66 -17.28
C ARG A 119 -13.84 17.40 -18.00
N VAL A 120 -14.33 16.40 -17.27
CA VAL A 120 -14.84 15.13 -17.85
C VAL A 120 -16.12 15.36 -18.65
N ARG A 121 -16.99 16.29 -18.23
CA ARG A 121 -18.18 16.68 -19.01
C ARG A 121 -17.78 17.26 -20.37
N GLN A 122 -16.77 18.13 -20.41
CA GLN A 122 -16.26 18.72 -21.67
C GLN A 122 -15.69 17.68 -22.64
N LEU A 123 -15.22 16.53 -22.14
CA LEU A 123 -14.75 15.44 -23.00
C LEU A 123 -15.85 14.79 -23.83
N GLY A 124 -17.12 14.90 -23.44
CA GLY A 124 -18.26 14.29 -24.15
C GLY A 124 -18.65 14.98 -25.45
N HIS A 125 -18.27 16.25 -25.64
CA HIS A 125 -18.68 17.06 -26.79
C HIS A 125 -17.70 17.00 -27.98
N LEU A 126 -16.56 16.31 -27.87
CA LEU A 126 -15.52 16.27 -28.89
C LEU A 126 -15.50 14.89 -29.58
N GLY A 127 -16.34 14.72 -30.61
CA GLY A 127 -16.45 13.51 -31.43
C GLY A 127 -15.25 13.23 -32.35
N SER A 128 -14.02 13.32 -31.86
CA SER A 128 -12.79 13.10 -32.65
C SER A 128 -11.62 12.52 -31.81
N LYS A 129 -11.94 11.72 -30.79
CA LYS A 129 -10.96 11.13 -29.86
C LYS A 129 -11.04 9.60 -29.85
N CYS A 130 -11.16 9.02 -31.04
CA CYS A 130 -11.18 7.59 -31.23
C CYS A 130 -9.78 7.08 -31.58
N VAL A 131 -9.53 5.83 -31.21
CA VAL A 131 -8.33 5.08 -31.62
C VAL A 131 -8.74 3.78 -32.28
N SER A 132 -7.85 3.27 -33.15
CA SER A 132 -8.00 1.92 -33.68
C SER A 132 -8.00 0.89 -32.56
N SER A 133 -8.67 -0.24 -32.76
CA SER A 133 -8.68 -1.34 -31.77
C SER A 133 -7.28 -1.81 -31.38
N ILE A 134 -6.30 -1.76 -32.30
CA ILE A 134 -4.91 -2.16 -32.03
C ILE A 134 -4.26 -1.17 -31.06
N SER A 135 -4.34 0.13 -31.37
CA SER A 135 -3.82 1.19 -30.50
C SER A 135 -4.46 1.18 -29.11
N LEU A 136 -5.76 0.83 -29.04
CA LEU A 136 -6.49 0.68 -27.79
C LEU A 136 -5.86 -0.38 -26.88
N MET A 137 -5.50 -1.56 -27.41
CA MET A 137 -4.92 -2.65 -26.62
C MET A 137 -3.56 -2.30 -26.01
N HIS A 138 -2.84 -1.35 -26.61
CA HIS A 138 -1.60 -0.83 -26.07
C HIS A 138 -1.82 0.25 -25.00
N LEU A 139 -2.93 0.97 -25.08
CA LEU A 139 -3.23 2.12 -24.21
C LEU A 139 -4.02 1.74 -22.95
N CYS A 140 -5.08 0.94 -23.07
CA CYS A 140 -5.90 0.55 -21.94
C CYS A 140 -6.57 -0.81 -22.12
N ASN A 141 -6.79 -1.53 -21.02
CA ASN A 141 -7.50 -2.82 -21.02
C ASN A 141 -8.84 -2.78 -20.28
N THR A 142 -9.38 -1.58 -20.02
CA THR A 142 -10.66 -1.39 -19.34
C THR A 142 -11.60 -0.50 -20.13
N ALA A 143 -12.90 -0.66 -19.89
CA ALA A 143 -13.94 0.09 -20.60
C ALA A 143 -15.12 0.50 -19.72
N VAL A 144 -15.82 1.56 -20.14
CA VAL A 144 -17.14 1.95 -19.66
C VAL A 144 -18.12 1.86 -20.82
N ILE A 145 -19.16 1.04 -20.67
CA ILE A 145 -20.25 0.92 -21.63
C ILE A 145 -21.49 1.55 -21.02
N PHE A 146 -22.04 2.56 -21.69
CA PHE A 146 -23.25 3.25 -21.26
C PHE A 146 -24.42 2.88 -22.17
N ASP A 147 -25.37 2.12 -21.64
CA ASP A 147 -26.58 1.76 -22.36
C ASP A 147 -27.69 2.80 -22.13
N ASN A 148 -28.03 3.52 -23.19
CA ASN A 148 -29.10 4.54 -23.19
C ASN A 148 -30.31 4.10 -24.04
N SER A 149 -30.49 2.79 -24.26
CA SER A 149 -31.51 2.25 -25.16
C SER A 149 -32.96 2.45 -24.69
N ALA A 150 -33.20 2.87 -23.44
CA ALA A 150 -34.55 3.06 -22.91
C ALA A 150 -35.28 4.35 -23.35
N GLY A 151 -34.65 5.20 -24.18
CA GLY A 151 -35.25 6.44 -24.68
C GLY A 151 -35.70 6.44 -26.15
N SER A 152 -35.38 5.41 -26.93
CA SER A 152 -35.69 5.40 -28.37
C SER A 152 -36.86 4.48 -28.69
N VAL A 153 -38.00 5.08 -29.06
CA VAL A 153 -39.17 4.39 -29.64
C VAL A 153 -38.80 3.63 -30.94
N PHE A 154 -37.65 3.92 -31.53
CA PHE A 154 -37.07 3.21 -32.67
C PHE A 154 -35.72 2.58 -32.30
N LYS A 155 -35.73 1.25 -32.07
CA LYS A 155 -34.60 0.28 -32.10
C LYS A 155 -34.65 -0.70 -30.92
N LYS A 156 -35.69 -1.53 -30.89
CA LYS A 156 -35.61 -2.81 -30.15
C LYS A 156 -34.67 -3.82 -30.83
N GLU A 157 -34.15 -3.50 -32.03
CA GLU A 157 -33.26 -4.37 -32.83
C GLU A 157 -31.76 -4.12 -32.61
N VAL A 158 -31.33 -3.05 -31.90
CA VAL A 158 -29.90 -2.70 -31.76
C VAL A 158 -29.31 -3.04 -30.39
N SER A 159 -30.12 -3.18 -29.34
CA SER A 159 -29.65 -3.76 -28.07
C SER A 159 -29.61 -5.28 -28.16
N ASN A 160 -28.76 -5.83 -29.04
CA ASN A 160 -28.54 -7.27 -29.12
C ASN A 160 -27.59 -7.68 -27.98
N PRO A 161 -28.04 -8.39 -26.94
CA PRO A 161 -27.20 -8.78 -25.80
C PRO A 161 -26.00 -9.65 -26.21
N LEU A 162 -26.09 -10.34 -27.37
CA LEU A 162 -24.97 -11.10 -27.94
C LEU A 162 -23.84 -10.19 -28.44
N LEU A 163 -24.17 -9.03 -29.02
CA LEU A 163 -23.16 -8.06 -29.48
C LEU A 163 -22.47 -7.39 -28.28
N LEU A 164 -23.24 -6.99 -27.27
CA LEU A 164 -22.70 -6.42 -26.04
C LEU A 164 -21.74 -7.42 -25.37
N GLY A 165 -22.15 -8.69 -25.25
CA GLY A 165 -21.32 -9.76 -24.68
C GLY A 165 -20.03 -10.06 -25.46
N GLN A 166 -19.95 -9.75 -26.76
CA GLN A 166 -18.70 -9.85 -27.52
C GLN A 166 -17.80 -8.62 -27.32
N GLU A 167 -18.38 -7.42 -27.19
CA GLU A 167 -17.64 -6.19 -26.92
C GLU A 167 -17.00 -6.21 -25.53
N VAL A 168 -17.73 -6.69 -24.52
CA VAL A 168 -17.24 -6.69 -23.13
C VAL A 168 -16.03 -7.61 -22.95
N LYS A 169 -15.98 -8.74 -23.68
CA LYS A 169 -14.89 -9.74 -23.64
C LYS A 169 -13.55 -9.24 -24.19
N GLN A 170 -13.51 -8.07 -24.85
CA GLN A 170 -12.26 -7.47 -25.33
C GLN A 170 -11.46 -6.81 -24.20
N PHE A 171 -12.10 -6.56 -23.05
CA PHE A 171 -11.51 -5.87 -21.92
C PHE A 171 -11.28 -6.82 -20.74
N SER A 172 -10.29 -6.51 -19.91
CA SER A 172 -10.05 -7.28 -18.67
C SER A 172 -11.09 -6.92 -17.60
N LEU A 173 -11.49 -5.65 -17.55
CA LEU A 173 -12.62 -5.16 -16.76
C LEU A 173 -13.48 -4.21 -17.58
N CYS A 174 -14.79 -4.33 -17.45
CA CYS A 174 -15.73 -3.44 -18.11
C CYS A 174 -16.87 -3.07 -17.19
N LEU A 175 -17.09 -1.76 -17.04
CA LEU A 175 -18.20 -1.20 -16.29
C LEU A 175 -19.38 -0.93 -17.24
N GLU A 176 -20.43 -1.74 -17.16
CA GLU A 176 -21.68 -1.51 -17.88
C GLU A 176 -22.65 -0.72 -17.00
N ALA A 177 -23.13 0.42 -17.47
CA ALA A 177 -24.14 1.22 -16.80
C ALA A 177 -25.39 1.32 -17.66
N ARG A 178 -26.53 0.84 -17.12
CA ARG A 178 -27.87 1.01 -17.67
C ARG A 178 -28.68 1.88 -16.72
N ILE A 179 -28.78 3.16 -17.05
CA ILE A 179 -29.47 4.15 -16.21
C ILE A 179 -30.62 4.73 -17.01
N THR A 180 -31.83 4.33 -16.66
CA THR A 180 -33.08 4.69 -17.31
C THR A 180 -34.04 5.31 -16.29
N SER A 181 -35.25 5.73 -16.70
CA SER A 181 -36.28 6.17 -15.74
C SER A 181 -36.66 5.06 -14.76
N ASP A 182 -36.65 3.80 -15.22
CA ASP A 182 -37.25 2.66 -14.53
C ASP A 182 -36.20 1.70 -13.94
N GLU A 183 -34.97 1.73 -14.44
CA GLU A 183 -33.86 0.84 -14.05
C GLU A 183 -32.58 1.64 -13.80
N GLN A 184 -31.92 1.40 -12.66
CA GLN A 184 -30.59 1.94 -12.37
C GLN A 184 -29.68 0.77 -12.03
N LYS A 185 -29.04 0.24 -13.06
CA LYS A 185 -28.20 -0.95 -12.95
C LYS A 185 -26.79 -0.64 -13.42
N VAL A 186 -25.82 -0.94 -12.57
CA VAL A 186 -24.41 -0.90 -12.92
C VAL A 186 -23.83 -2.29 -12.67
N VAL A 187 -23.13 -2.83 -13.65
CA VAL A 187 -22.57 -4.18 -13.63
C VAL A 187 -21.08 -4.09 -13.94
N LEU A 188 -20.27 -4.72 -13.09
CA LEU A 188 -18.85 -4.91 -13.37
C LEU A 188 -18.68 -6.29 -14.01
N HIS A 189 -18.21 -6.30 -15.26
CA HIS A 189 -17.83 -7.52 -15.95
C HIS A 189 -16.32 -7.69 -15.94
N TYR A 190 -15.88 -8.93 -15.81
CA TYR A 190 -14.46 -9.23 -15.64
C TYR A 190 -14.10 -10.60 -16.18
N ASP A 191 -12.84 -10.71 -16.61
CA ASP A 191 -12.19 -11.98 -16.94
C ASP A 191 -11.79 -12.68 -15.65
N SER A 192 -12.47 -13.80 -15.31
CA SER A 192 -12.20 -14.52 -14.07
C SER A 192 -10.86 -15.24 -14.06
N ASN A 193 -10.13 -15.26 -15.18
CA ASN A 193 -8.73 -15.72 -15.23
C ASN A 193 -7.74 -14.60 -14.87
N LYS A 194 -8.19 -13.36 -14.67
CA LYS A 194 -7.33 -12.22 -14.30
C LYS A 194 -7.76 -11.53 -13.02
N THR A 195 -9.03 -11.67 -12.66
CA THR A 195 -9.63 -11.02 -11.49
C THR A 195 -10.52 -12.03 -10.77
N SER A 196 -10.22 -12.30 -9.50
CA SER A 196 -11.04 -13.18 -8.67
C SER A 196 -12.37 -12.50 -8.30
N THR A 197 -13.37 -13.30 -7.92
CA THR A 197 -14.68 -12.77 -7.52
C THR A 197 -14.58 -11.82 -6.33
N GLU A 198 -13.74 -12.10 -5.34
CA GLU A 198 -13.53 -11.20 -4.19
C GLU A 198 -12.92 -9.87 -4.60
N GLN A 199 -11.95 -9.88 -5.53
CA GLN A 199 -11.35 -8.67 -6.09
C GLN A 199 -12.39 -7.85 -6.87
N ALA A 200 -13.19 -8.51 -7.71
CA ALA A 200 -14.26 -7.85 -8.45
C ALA A 200 -15.31 -7.23 -7.52
N LEU A 201 -15.66 -7.91 -6.42
CA LEU A 201 -16.55 -7.37 -5.40
C LEU A 201 -15.95 -6.17 -4.66
N ASN A 202 -14.64 -6.18 -4.40
CA ASN A 202 -13.94 -5.03 -3.81
C ASN A 202 -13.91 -3.84 -4.76
N ILE A 203 -13.60 -4.04 -6.04
CA ILE A 203 -13.67 -2.99 -7.08
C ILE A 203 -15.10 -2.46 -7.20
N ALA A 204 -16.10 -3.34 -7.29
CA ALA A 204 -17.50 -2.96 -7.39
C ALA A 204 -17.95 -2.10 -6.18
N SER A 205 -17.56 -2.49 -4.96
CA SER A 205 -17.86 -1.71 -3.76
C SER A 205 -17.17 -0.34 -3.75
N THR A 206 -15.98 -0.24 -4.34
CA THR A 206 -15.23 1.02 -4.47
C THR A 206 -15.90 1.93 -5.51
N VAL A 207 -16.40 1.38 -6.61
CA VAL A 207 -17.20 2.14 -7.60
C VAL A 207 -18.42 2.77 -6.93
N ASP A 208 -19.20 2.00 -6.16
CA ASP A 208 -20.37 2.56 -5.43
C ASP A 208 -19.97 3.66 -4.44
N LYS A 209 -18.88 3.45 -3.68
CA LYS A 209 -18.34 4.45 -2.77
C LYS A 209 -17.99 5.76 -3.49
N LEU A 210 -17.31 5.68 -4.63
CA LEU A 210 -16.90 6.86 -5.40
C LEU A 210 -18.07 7.54 -6.10
N LEU A 211 -19.04 6.78 -6.61
CA LEU A 211 -20.31 7.34 -7.10
C LEU A 211 -21.00 8.15 -5.99
N SER A 212 -20.99 7.63 -4.77
CA SER A 212 -21.57 8.31 -3.63
C SER A 212 -20.84 9.60 -3.26
N GLU A 213 -19.50 9.60 -3.23
CA GLU A 213 -18.70 10.81 -2.98
C GLU A 213 -18.96 11.88 -4.07
N ILE A 214 -18.98 11.50 -5.36
CA ILE A 214 -19.26 12.43 -6.47
C ILE A 214 -20.65 13.08 -6.34
N LEU A 215 -21.67 12.29 -5.99
CA LEU A 215 -23.06 12.76 -5.90
C LEU A 215 -23.37 13.55 -4.62
N THR A 216 -22.48 13.53 -3.63
CA THR A 216 -22.74 14.14 -2.30
C THR A 216 -21.77 15.27 -1.96
N ARG A 217 -20.53 15.23 -2.47
CA ARG A 217 -19.42 16.09 -2.02
C ARG A 217 -18.59 16.62 -3.19
N PRO A 218 -19.18 17.37 -4.16
CA PRO A 218 -18.45 17.86 -5.33
C PRO A 218 -17.35 18.89 -5.02
N ASN A 219 -17.33 19.51 -3.83
CA ASN A 219 -16.35 20.55 -3.49
C ASN A 219 -15.14 20.02 -2.70
N VAL A 220 -14.93 18.70 -2.66
CA VAL A 220 -13.81 18.06 -1.95
C VAL A 220 -12.63 17.87 -2.88
N SER A 221 -11.40 18.00 -2.36
CA SER A 221 -10.18 17.66 -3.10
C SER A 221 -10.13 16.17 -3.41
N VAL A 222 -9.67 15.79 -4.61
CA VAL A 222 -9.49 14.38 -4.97
C VAL A 222 -8.60 13.62 -3.98
N ALA A 223 -7.59 14.29 -3.42
CA ALA A 223 -6.70 13.70 -2.42
C ALA A 223 -7.42 13.31 -1.12
N ASP A 224 -8.52 14.01 -0.79
CA ASP A 224 -9.29 13.83 0.44
C ASP A 224 -10.52 12.94 0.26
N LEU A 225 -10.69 12.35 -0.94
CA LEU A 225 -11.76 11.39 -1.19
C LEU A 225 -11.52 10.10 -0.42
N ASN A 226 -12.59 9.56 0.16
CA ASN A 226 -12.53 8.24 0.75
C ASN A 226 -12.75 7.17 -0.32
N TYR A 227 -11.68 6.45 -0.68
CA TYR A 227 -11.70 5.35 -1.64
C TYR A 227 -12.05 4.00 -1.00
N VAL A 228 -12.06 3.92 0.33
CA VAL A 228 -12.29 2.66 1.06
C VAL A 228 -13.80 2.50 1.27
N SER A 229 -14.38 1.45 0.68
CA SER A 229 -15.81 1.15 0.82
C SER A 229 -16.11 0.55 2.20
N ASP A 230 -17.38 0.53 2.59
CA ASP A 230 -17.82 -0.13 3.82
C ASP A 230 -17.50 -1.65 3.82
N ARG A 231 -17.47 -2.27 2.63
CA ARG A 231 -17.03 -3.67 2.47
C ARG A 231 -15.55 -3.80 2.85
N ASN A 232 -14.70 -2.92 2.30
CA ASN A 232 -13.27 -2.96 2.57
C ASN A 232 -12.99 -2.70 4.06
N ILE A 233 -13.70 -1.76 4.70
CA ILE A 233 -13.56 -1.51 6.14
C ILE A 233 -13.90 -2.77 6.95
N LYS A 234 -14.99 -3.47 6.61
CA LYS A 234 -15.38 -4.72 7.29
C LYS A 234 -14.34 -5.82 7.10
N GLU A 235 -13.78 -5.94 5.89
CA GLU A 235 -12.73 -6.92 5.58
C GLU A 235 -11.43 -6.62 6.36
N ILE A 236 -10.97 -5.37 6.36
CA ILE A 236 -9.81 -4.93 7.13
C ILE A 236 -10.04 -5.16 8.63
N ALA A 237 -11.24 -4.86 9.14
CA ALA A 237 -11.59 -5.13 10.53
C ALA A 237 -11.58 -6.64 10.85
N ALA A 238 -12.03 -7.49 9.91
CA ALA A 238 -12.00 -8.94 10.07
C ALA A 238 -10.56 -9.48 10.17
N TRP A 239 -9.63 -8.93 9.39
CA TRP A 239 -8.20 -9.27 9.47
C TRP A 239 -7.56 -8.86 10.79
N ASN A 240 -8.09 -7.83 11.44
CA ASN A 240 -7.58 -7.25 12.69
C ASN A 240 -8.44 -7.63 13.92
N THR A 241 -9.11 -8.79 13.91
CA THR A 241 -10.02 -9.23 14.98
C THR A 241 -9.34 -9.57 16.30
N ARG A 242 -8.04 -9.86 16.27
CA ARG A 242 -7.26 -10.16 17.48
C ARG A 242 -6.37 -8.97 17.79
N PRO A 243 -6.77 -8.08 18.72
CA PRO A 243 -5.87 -7.04 19.17
C PRO A 243 -4.63 -7.70 19.77
N VAL A 244 -3.46 -7.17 19.45
CA VAL A 244 -2.20 -7.61 20.05
C VAL A 244 -2.25 -7.23 21.53
N GLU A 245 -2.06 -8.20 22.41
CA GLU A 245 -1.95 -7.94 23.85
C GLU A 245 -0.67 -7.16 24.13
N VAL A 246 -0.82 -5.98 24.73
CA VAL A 246 0.34 -5.16 25.14
C VAL A 246 0.85 -5.73 26.45
N VAL A 247 2.06 -6.30 26.40
CA VAL A 247 2.74 -6.81 27.59
C VAL A 247 3.55 -5.67 28.21
N ASP A 248 3.09 -5.16 29.34
CA ASP A 248 3.75 -4.09 30.09
C ASP A 248 4.93 -4.62 30.92
N ARG A 249 5.95 -5.15 30.23
CA ARG A 249 7.16 -5.73 30.84
C ARG A 249 8.39 -5.58 29.96
N CYS A 250 9.55 -5.53 30.60
CA CYS A 250 10.83 -5.51 29.90
C CYS A 250 11.29 -6.93 29.54
N ILE A 251 11.94 -7.09 28.39
CA ILE A 251 12.46 -8.40 27.92
C ILE A 251 13.42 -9.02 28.94
N HIS A 252 14.28 -8.23 29.58
CA HIS A 252 15.24 -8.75 30.56
C HIS A 252 14.55 -9.30 31.82
N GLU A 253 13.36 -8.79 32.17
CA GLU A 253 12.57 -9.35 33.27
C GLU A 253 11.98 -10.71 32.88
N VAL A 254 11.51 -10.87 31.64
CA VAL A 254 10.98 -12.15 31.15
C VAL A 254 12.07 -13.22 31.15
N ILE A 255 13.30 -12.85 30.77
CA ILE A 255 14.48 -13.73 30.86
C ILE A 255 14.83 -14.05 32.33
N HIS A 256 14.70 -13.07 33.22
CA HIS A 256 14.94 -13.27 34.65
C HIS A 256 13.95 -14.27 35.26
N ASP A 257 12.67 -14.21 34.90
CA ASP A 257 11.68 -15.20 35.36
C ASP A 257 12.06 -16.62 34.93
N GLN A 258 12.54 -16.79 33.69
CA GLN A 258 13.01 -18.09 33.23
C GLN A 258 14.24 -18.57 34.03
N THR A 259 15.06 -17.65 34.54
CA THR A 259 16.18 -17.96 35.44
C THR A 259 15.70 -18.47 36.79
N LEU A 260 14.63 -17.89 37.34
CA LEU A 260 14.02 -18.37 38.58
C LEU A 260 13.39 -19.75 38.41
N GLU A 261 12.75 -20.01 37.27
CA GLU A 261 12.08 -21.29 36.99
C GLU A 261 13.05 -22.43 36.62
N LYS A 262 14.05 -22.15 35.78
CA LYS A 262 14.96 -23.17 35.21
C LYS A 262 16.41 -22.71 35.22
N PRO A 263 17.00 -22.46 36.41
CA PRO A 263 18.32 -21.82 36.53
C PRO A 263 19.45 -22.58 35.83
N ASN A 264 19.41 -23.92 35.85
CA ASN A 264 20.47 -24.77 35.28
C ASN A 264 20.20 -25.18 33.82
N ALA A 265 19.08 -24.76 33.21
CA ALA A 265 18.83 -25.05 31.80
C ALA A 265 19.73 -24.19 30.93
N GLU A 266 20.17 -24.74 29.79
CA GLU A 266 20.94 -24.01 28.79
C GLU A 266 20.10 -22.83 28.24
N ALA A 267 20.68 -21.63 28.25
CA ALA A 267 20.04 -20.42 27.76
C ALA A 267 20.62 -19.98 26.41
N VAL A 268 21.95 -20.06 26.27
CA VAL A 268 22.66 -19.67 25.05
C VAL A 268 23.94 -20.50 24.91
N CYS A 269 24.27 -20.89 23.69
CA CYS A 269 25.50 -21.60 23.38
C CYS A 269 26.11 -21.13 22.04
N ASP A 270 27.42 -21.31 21.91
CA ASP A 270 28.18 -21.23 20.67
C ASP A 270 29.11 -22.45 20.55
N GLU A 271 30.00 -22.48 19.57
CA GLU A 271 30.92 -23.61 19.34
C GLU A 271 31.91 -23.85 20.50
N HIS A 272 32.10 -22.87 21.38
CA HIS A 272 33.11 -22.88 22.42
C HIS A 272 32.53 -22.96 23.83
N ARG A 273 31.32 -22.47 24.06
CA ARG A 273 30.71 -22.41 25.39
C ARG A 273 29.19 -22.50 25.37
N ALA A 274 28.64 -22.93 26.49
CA ALA A 274 27.22 -22.82 26.81
C ALA A 274 27.05 -22.11 28.16
N LEU A 275 26.06 -21.24 28.27
CA LEU A 275 25.66 -20.59 29.50
C LEU A 275 24.27 -21.08 29.91
N SER A 276 24.12 -21.40 31.19
CA SER A 276 22.79 -21.61 31.77
C SER A 276 22.07 -20.27 31.95
N TYR A 277 20.74 -20.31 32.16
CA TYR A 277 19.98 -19.09 32.50
C TYR A 277 20.57 -18.37 33.72
N ARG A 278 20.99 -19.11 34.75
CA ARG A 278 21.64 -18.53 35.93
C ARG A 278 22.95 -17.83 35.58
N ASP A 279 23.80 -18.45 34.76
CA ASP A 279 25.09 -17.86 34.41
C ASP A 279 24.89 -16.62 33.53
N LEU A 280 23.97 -16.68 32.57
CA LEU A 280 23.60 -15.56 31.70
C LEU A 280 23.06 -14.38 32.51
N ASP A 281 22.14 -14.62 33.45
CA ASP A 281 21.58 -13.57 34.30
C ASP A 281 22.64 -12.93 35.20
N GLN A 282 23.48 -13.73 35.84
CA GLN A 282 24.54 -13.23 36.73
C GLN A 282 25.61 -12.42 35.97
N ILE A 283 26.08 -12.93 34.84
CA ILE A 283 27.11 -12.27 34.04
C ILE A 283 26.55 -10.96 33.46
N SER A 284 25.36 -11.00 32.85
CA SER A 284 24.73 -9.80 32.29
C SER A 284 24.42 -8.76 33.37
N SER A 285 24.00 -9.16 34.58
CA SER A 285 23.78 -8.24 35.70
C SER A 285 25.07 -7.56 36.16
N ARG A 286 26.20 -8.29 36.21
CA ARG A 286 27.51 -7.70 36.55
C ARG A 286 27.97 -6.70 35.50
N LEU A 287 27.79 -7.04 34.22
CA LEU A 287 28.11 -6.14 33.11
C LEU A 287 27.19 -4.90 33.12
N ALA A 288 25.90 -5.07 33.40
CA ALA A 288 24.94 -3.96 33.53
C ALA A 288 25.35 -2.99 34.64
N SER A 289 25.68 -3.50 35.84
CA SER A 289 26.20 -2.67 36.93
C SER A 289 27.46 -1.91 36.53
N TYR A 290 28.35 -2.53 35.77
CA TYR A 290 29.58 -1.88 35.33
C TYR A 290 29.32 -0.75 34.34
N ILE A 291 28.54 -0.98 33.28
CA ILE A 291 28.26 0.06 32.28
C ILE A 291 27.45 1.22 32.86
N LEU A 292 26.64 0.98 33.90
CA LEU A 292 25.99 2.04 34.68
C LEU A 292 27.00 2.97 35.35
N THR A 293 28.13 2.46 35.85
CA THR A 293 29.20 3.30 36.41
C THR A 293 29.89 4.18 35.37
N LEU A 294 29.73 3.85 34.08
CA LEU A 294 30.23 4.63 32.94
C LEU A 294 29.18 5.61 32.38
N GLY A 295 28.03 5.75 33.06
CA GLY A 295 26.97 6.68 32.68
C GLY A 295 25.97 6.15 31.66
N VAL A 296 26.01 4.85 31.31
CA VAL A 296 24.95 4.22 30.50
C VAL A 296 23.66 4.14 31.30
N GLY A 297 22.53 4.52 30.71
CA GLY A 297 21.22 4.48 31.37
C GLY A 297 20.05 4.64 30.39
N PRO A 298 18.83 4.86 30.89
CA PRO A 298 17.63 5.09 30.07
C PRO A 298 17.82 6.18 29.02
N GLY A 299 17.37 5.91 27.80
CA GLY A 299 17.45 6.84 26.66
C GLY A 299 18.82 6.90 25.96
N MET A 300 19.80 6.11 26.41
CA MET A 300 21.12 6.02 25.77
C MET A 300 21.19 4.83 24.79
N PHE A 301 22.06 4.97 23.78
CA PHE A 301 22.39 3.90 22.84
C PHE A 301 23.78 3.33 23.13
N VAL A 302 23.89 1.99 23.14
CA VAL A 302 25.16 1.28 23.33
C VAL A 302 25.41 0.39 22.11
N PRO A 303 26.34 0.76 21.23
CA PRO A 303 26.72 -0.11 20.14
C PRO A 303 27.35 -1.42 20.60
N LEU A 304 26.98 -2.51 19.93
CA LEU A 304 27.50 -3.86 20.14
C LEU A 304 28.22 -4.32 18.87
N CYS A 305 29.54 -4.50 18.94
CA CYS A 305 30.36 -4.90 17.80
C CYS A 305 31.00 -6.27 18.07
N PHE A 306 30.24 -7.33 17.79
CA PHE A 306 30.63 -8.72 18.03
C PHE A 306 30.37 -9.57 16.79
N GLU A 307 31.05 -10.71 16.73
CA GLU A 307 30.70 -11.84 15.88
C GLU A 307 29.49 -12.59 16.49
N LYS A 308 29.14 -13.74 15.90
CA LYS A 308 28.09 -14.62 16.42
C LYS A 308 28.60 -15.44 17.62
N GLU A 309 28.82 -14.76 18.75
CA GLU A 309 29.29 -15.37 19.99
C GLU A 309 28.32 -15.15 21.16
N VAL A 310 28.42 -16.00 22.17
CA VAL A 310 27.63 -15.91 23.42
C VAL A 310 27.75 -14.54 24.09
N TRP A 311 28.91 -13.88 23.98
CA TRP A 311 29.14 -12.55 24.56
C TRP A 311 28.23 -11.47 24.01
N ASN A 312 27.80 -11.58 22.74
CA ASN A 312 26.88 -10.63 22.15
C ASN A 312 25.53 -10.65 22.88
N VAL A 313 25.00 -11.85 23.17
CA VAL A 313 23.74 -12.02 23.92
C VAL A 313 23.89 -11.51 25.36
N VAL A 314 25.02 -11.78 26.02
CA VAL A 314 25.33 -11.23 27.34
C VAL A 314 25.28 -9.71 27.33
N CYS A 315 25.88 -9.08 26.32
CA CYS A 315 25.92 -7.62 26.17
C CYS A 315 24.52 -7.04 25.89
N MET A 316 23.73 -7.65 25.01
CA MET A 316 22.34 -7.25 24.75
C MET A 316 21.55 -7.21 26.06
N ILE A 317 21.58 -8.28 26.86
CA ILE A 317 20.83 -8.35 28.12
C ILE A 317 21.39 -7.34 29.14
N ALA A 318 22.70 -7.14 29.21
CA ALA A 318 23.31 -6.17 30.11
C ALA A 318 22.88 -4.73 29.78
N VAL A 319 22.87 -4.36 28.50
CA VAL A 319 22.40 -3.04 28.03
C VAL A 319 20.93 -2.83 28.35
N LEU A 320 20.09 -3.83 28.09
CA LEU A 320 18.67 -3.80 28.44
C LEU A 320 18.44 -3.66 29.95
N LYS A 321 19.22 -4.37 30.79
CA LYS A 321 19.16 -4.25 32.27
C LYS A 321 19.60 -2.87 32.77
N ALA A 322 20.46 -2.17 32.01
CA ALA A 322 20.84 -0.79 32.31
C ALA A 322 19.79 0.25 31.84
N GLY A 323 18.71 -0.19 31.16
CA GLY A 323 17.68 0.68 30.58
C GLY A 323 18.05 1.32 29.25
N ALA A 324 19.24 1.01 28.72
CA ALA A 324 19.70 1.52 27.44
C ALA A 324 19.25 0.62 26.27
N ALA A 325 19.26 1.18 25.06
CA ALA A 325 19.06 0.42 23.84
C ALA A 325 20.40 -0.02 23.24
N PHE A 326 20.49 -1.26 22.79
CA PHE A 326 21.66 -1.72 22.07
C PHE A 326 21.55 -1.42 20.57
N VAL A 327 22.68 -1.15 19.92
CA VAL A 327 22.74 -0.92 18.46
C VAL A 327 23.72 -1.93 17.84
N PRO A 328 23.27 -2.86 16.99
CA PRO A 328 24.17 -3.84 16.39
C PRO A 328 25.11 -3.16 15.38
N PHE A 329 26.41 -3.24 15.63
CA PHE A 329 27.45 -2.83 14.69
C PHE A 329 27.99 -4.05 13.97
N ASN A 330 28.08 -3.97 12.64
CA ASN A 330 28.73 -5.01 11.86
C ASN A 330 30.26 -4.79 11.89
N PRO A 331 31.05 -5.71 12.45
CA PRO A 331 32.51 -5.57 12.49
C PRO A 331 33.17 -5.50 11.11
N ASP A 332 32.52 -6.06 10.07
CA ASP A 332 33.03 -6.02 8.69
C ASP A 332 32.77 -4.67 7.98
N ALA A 333 32.04 -3.76 8.63
CA ALA A 333 31.74 -2.46 8.04
C ALA A 333 32.97 -1.52 8.05
N PRO A 334 33.11 -0.63 7.06
CA PRO A 334 34.18 0.35 7.05
C PRO A 334 34.17 1.24 8.30
N ILE A 335 35.34 1.52 8.88
CA ILE A 335 35.46 2.31 10.12
C ILE A 335 34.80 3.70 10.03
N ALA A 336 34.80 4.32 8.84
CA ALA A 336 34.14 5.60 8.61
C ALA A 336 32.61 5.49 8.80
N HIS A 337 32.02 4.35 8.41
CA HIS A 337 30.60 4.09 8.61
C HIS A 337 30.27 3.87 10.08
N LEU A 338 31.07 3.07 10.80
CA LEU A 338 30.89 2.86 12.24
C LEU A 338 31.02 4.17 13.04
N ARG A 339 31.94 5.05 12.64
CA ARG A 339 32.07 6.39 13.24
C ARG A 339 30.83 7.25 12.98
N ALA A 340 30.30 7.24 11.76
CA ALA A 340 29.08 7.98 11.43
C ALA A 340 27.89 7.49 12.28
N LEU A 341 27.69 6.17 12.37
CA LEU A 341 26.63 5.59 13.22
C LEU A 341 26.81 5.93 14.69
N SER A 342 28.05 5.86 15.20
CA SER A 342 28.38 6.24 16.59
C SER A 342 28.01 7.68 16.90
N LEU A 343 28.25 8.60 15.95
CA LEU A 343 27.86 10.00 16.05
C LEU A 343 26.33 10.19 16.01
N ASP A 344 25.64 9.49 15.11
CA ASP A 344 24.18 9.59 14.96
C ASP A 344 23.44 9.16 16.23
N VAL A 345 23.97 8.16 16.94
CA VAL A 345 23.40 7.64 18.20
C VAL A 345 24.04 8.23 19.46
N ALA A 346 24.96 9.20 19.30
CA ALA A 346 25.73 9.83 20.37
C ALA A 346 26.35 8.81 21.37
N ALA A 347 26.89 7.70 20.85
CA ALA A 347 27.43 6.63 21.67
C ALA A 347 28.70 7.07 22.42
N THR A 348 28.68 6.93 23.75
CA THR A 348 29.85 7.13 24.61
C THR A 348 30.57 5.82 24.94
N VAL A 349 29.82 4.71 24.96
CA VAL A 349 30.29 3.37 25.29
C VAL A 349 29.99 2.40 24.15
N ILE A 350 30.98 1.62 23.74
CA ILE A 350 30.82 0.50 22.80
C ILE A 350 31.29 -0.78 23.48
N LEU A 351 30.45 -1.83 23.42
CA LEU A 351 30.83 -3.18 23.82
C LEU A 351 31.25 -3.95 22.58
N CYS A 352 32.39 -4.66 22.63
CA CYS A 352 32.89 -5.38 21.45
C CYS A 352 33.64 -6.67 21.82
N SER A 353 33.95 -7.48 20.81
CA SER A 353 34.91 -8.59 20.97
C SER A 353 36.33 -8.04 21.14
N GLN A 354 37.21 -8.81 21.79
CA GLN A 354 38.60 -8.41 22.05
C GLN A 354 39.36 -8.09 20.75
N GLN A 355 39.07 -8.81 19.66
CA GLN A 355 39.75 -8.61 18.38
C GLN A 355 39.37 -7.31 17.66
N HIS A 356 38.20 -6.74 17.95
CA HIS A 356 37.74 -5.51 17.31
C HIS A 356 38.05 -4.23 18.11
N ALA A 357 38.44 -4.36 19.38
CA ALA A 357 38.68 -3.22 20.27
C ALA A 357 39.67 -2.20 19.68
N GLY A 358 40.78 -2.65 19.12
CA GLY A 358 41.81 -1.77 18.56
C GLY A 358 41.32 -0.93 17.37
N MET A 359 40.47 -1.50 16.52
CA MET A 359 39.87 -0.81 15.37
C MET A 359 38.84 0.23 15.81
N LEU A 360 38.17 0.03 16.95
CA LEU A 360 37.07 0.87 17.44
C LEU A 360 37.53 2.04 18.31
N LEU A 361 38.81 2.11 18.71
CA LEU A 361 39.38 3.24 19.45
C LEU A 361 39.03 4.65 18.90
N PRO A 362 38.93 4.88 17.57
CA PRO A 362 38.56 6.18 17.03
C PRO A 362 37.04 6.36 16.79
N VAL A 363 36.19 5.52 17.41
CA VAL A 363 34.73 5.49 17.20
C VAL A 363 33.95 6.03 18.40
N ALA A 364 34.39 5.74 19.63
CA ALA A 364 33.77 6.22 20.86
C ALA A 364 34.81 6.37 21.99
N GLU A 365 34.42 7.04 23.08
CA GLU A 365 35.30 7.33 24.22
C GLU A 365 35.66 6.06 25.02
N HIS A 366 34.68 5.20 25.26
CA HIS A 366 34.87 3.96 26.02
C HIS A 366 34.64 2.74 25.13
N ILE A 367 35.73 2.05 24.82
CA ILE A 367 35.69 0.77 24.11
C ILE A 367 35.93 -0.35 25.11
N ILE A 368 34.93 -1.21 25.28
CA ILE A 368 34.92 -2.27 26.30
C ILE A 368 34.92 -3.62 25.59
N PRO A 369 36.09 -4.27 25.48
CA PRO A 369 36.12 -5.65 25.04
C PRO A 369 35.51 -6.54 26.13
N VAL A 370 34.54 -7.37 25.76
CA VAL A 370 33.83 -8.26 26.70
C VAL A 370 34.23 -9.70 26.44
N ASP A 371 34.86 -10.32 27.44
CA ASP A 371 35.21 -11.72 27.47
C ASP A 371 35.16 -12.30 28.90
N GLY A 372 35.58 -13.55 29.07
CA GLY A 372 35.51 -14.24 30.36
C GLY A 372 36.47 -13.68 31.40
N GLU A 373 37.61 -13.16 30.96
CA GLU A 373 38.61 -12.57 31.85
C GLU A 373 38.12 -11.22 32.36
N MET A 374 37.64 -10.35 31.47
CA MET A 374 37.04 -9.06 31.82
C MET A 374 35.88 -9.24 32.80
N ILE A 375 34.95 -10.15 32.49
CA ILE A 375 33.84 -10.47 33.40
C ILE A 375 34.36 -11.00 34.74
N GLY A 376 35.44 -11.77 34.77
CA GLY A 376 36.07 -12.25 35.99
C GLY A 376 36.52 -11.12 36.95
N HIS A 377 36.97 -10.00 36.40
CA HIS A 377 37.46 -8.83 37.15
C HIS A 377 36.35 -7.91 37.67
N LEU A 378 35.13 -7.99 37.13
CA LEU A 378 34.01 -7.18 37.62
C LEU A 378 33.62 -7.59 39.05
N PRO A 379 33.15 -6.67 39.90
CA PRO A 379 32.63 -7.05 41.21
C PRO A 379 31.48 -8.05 41.05
N LYS A 380 31.31 -8.95 42.04
CA LYS A 380 30.13 -9.80 42.09
C LYS A 380 28.92 -8.90 42.35
N SER A 381 27.88 -9.04 41.54
CA SER A 381 26.60 -8.40 41.84
C SER A 381 26.04 -9.08 43.09
N ASN A 382 25.57 -8.30 44.08
CA ASN A 382 25.01 -8.82 45.33
C ASN A 382 23.62 -9.45 45.15
N GLY A 383 23.21 -9.80 43.93
CA GLY A 383 21.93 -10.42 43.64
C GLY A 383 20.72 -9.49 43.81
N ALA A 384 20.93 -8.24 44.21
CA ALA A 384 19.92 -7.20 44.07
C ALA A 384 19.76 -6.93 42.57
N PRO A 385 18.54 -6.96 42.02
CA PRO A 385 18.28 -6.44 40.69
C PRO A 385 18.91 -5.05 40.58
N VAL A 386 19.46 -4.70 39.43
CA VAL A 386 19.67 -3.29 39.10
C VAL A 386 18.29 -2.64 39.25
N ASP A 387 18.07 -1.92 40.35
CA ASP A 387 16.74 -1.51 40.81
C ASP A 387 16.00 -0.78 39.68
N ARG A 388 15.04 -1.48 39.04
CA ARG A 388 14.03 -1.02 38.07
C ARG A 388 14.36 0.29 37.35
N LEU A 389 15.54 0.37 36.75
CA LEU A 389 15.97 1.53 35.96
C LEU A 389 15.27 1.53 34.59
N ALA A 390 15.00 0.34 34.06
CA ALA A 390 14.35 0.13 32.79
C ALA A 390 12.81 0.03 32.93
N GLN A 391 12.09 0.64 32.00
CA GLN A 391 10.64 0.58 31.85
C GLN A 391 10.28 0.05 30.46
N SER A 392 9.13 -0.62 30.33
CA SER A 392 8.60 -1.12 29.05
C SER A 392 8.37 -0.01 28.00
N SER A 393 8.30 1.24 28.45
CA SER A 393 8.19 2.45 27.61
C SER A 393 9.53 3.09 27.26
N ASP A 394 10.65 2.59 27.78
CA ASP A 394 11.96 3.14 27.45
C ASP A 394 12.31 2.84 25.99
N LEU A 395 13.20 3.64 25.43
CA LEU A 395 13.68 3.53 24.05
C LEU A 395 14.28 2.15 23.72
N ALA A 396 14.65 1.36 24.72
CA ALA A 396 15.03 -0.04 24.56
C ALA A 396 13.89 -0.99 24.09
N TYR A 397 12.63 -0.55 24.18
CA TYR A 397 11.42 -1.37 24.03
C TYR A 397 10.32 -0.77 23.13
N VAL A 398 10.56 0.41 22.53
CA VAL A 398 9.59 1.14 21.69
C VAL A 398 9.95 1.09 20.21
#